data_AF-A0A933HZ96-F1
#
_entry.id   AF-A0A933HZ96-F1
#
_cell.length_a   1.000
_cell.length_b   1.000
_cell.length_c   1.000
_cell.angle_alpha   90.00
_cell.angle_beta   90.00
_cell.angle_gamma   90.00
#
_symmetry.space_group_name_H-M   'P 1'
#
loop_
_entity.id
_entity.type
_entity.pdbx_description
1 polymer ?
#
loop_
_entity_poly.entity_id
_entity_poly.type
_entity_poly.pdbx_seq_one_letter_code
_entity_poly.pdbx_strand_id
1 'polypeptide(L)'
;MTIFRTEDYWAIWLGMAVIALSLGFFWMGSSLKPWAITPGTWSDLSALAADWRKHWPGFALVYAGFGLVFCVSMKAMGRNLKEFLAGYTLLFLGSLAVFCLAGWSAMQRLDLGAPLLALLAGLAIGNVKAAPEWFKTSLRTEYYVKTGIVLLGATLPLTLIVEAGPLAFVQATIVSVVTWLTIYLAATRLFGLDPRFGAVLGTGGAVCGVSGSIAVGGAVKARQDHVAIAIAVVSVWAILMIFALSLATKRMIPAGGAAPTAWYHISPGEAGAWVGTSEYADAAGFAVVAELASRHGDAPIHAFTLMKVIGRDIWIGIWAFALSIVSVLCWEKDAADVGPRGRAGLSVVWERFPKFVLGFFAASVLMSLVAAHPPAGHSGRAPVSGTFKSEAEKRSYKADFSRYRPPEESAGRFAYDR
;
A
#
# COMPACT_ATOMS: atom_id res chain seq x y z
N MET A 1 -3.87 7.34 -25.62
CA MET A 1 -4.89 6.80 -24.69
C MET A 1 -5.58 7.97 -23.99
N THR A 2 -6.91 8.03 -24.00
CA THR A 2 -7.65 9.08 -23.27
C THR A 2 -7.45 8.90 -21.77
N ILE A 3 -6.98 9.95 -21.07
CA ILE A 3 -6.63 9.97 -19.64
C ILE A 3 -7.76 9.41 -18.75
N PHE A 4 -9.01 9.56 -19.19
CA PHE A 4 -10.21 9.12 -18.47
C PHE A 4 -10.46 7.60 -18.45
N ARG A 5 -9.68 6.78 -19.17
CA ARG A 5 -9.90 5.32 -19.27
C ARG A 5 -8.89 4.48 -18.47
N THR A 6 -7.94 5.09 -17.79
CA THR A 6 -6.88 4.37 -17.06
C THR A 6 -7.09 4.46 -15.55
N GLU A 7 -6.85 3.34 -14.87
CA GLU A 7 -7.04 3.20 -13.42
C GLU A 7 -6.14 4.15 -12.63
N ASP A 8 -4.92 4.41 -13.12
CA ASP A 8 -3.92 5.26 -12.45
C ASP A 8 -4.42 6.71 -12.23
N TYR A 9 -5.05 7.33 -13.22
CA TYR A 9 -5.51 8.72 -13.09
C TYR A 9 -6.77 8.80 -12.24
N TRP A 10 -7.67 7.82 -12.36
CA TRP A 10 -8.83 7.72 -11.47
C TRP A 10 -8.41 7.52 -10.01
N ALA A 11 -7.35 6.77 -9.75
CA ALA A 11 -6.82 6.61 -8.40
C ALA A 11 -6.36 7.95 -7.81
N ILE A 12 -5.67 8.78 -8.62
CA ILE A 12 -5.24 10.13 -8.23
C ILE A 12 -6.47 11.02 -7.97
N TRP A 13 -7.39 11.11 -8.93
CA TRP A 13 -8.54 12.01 -8.81
C TRP A 13 -9.44 11.67 -7.62
N LEU A 14 -9.71 10.38 -7.41
CA LEU A 14 -10.51 9.96 -6.26
C LEU A 14 -9.78 10.17 -4.94
N GLY A 15 -8.49 9.84 -4.87
CA GLY A 15 -7.68 10.09 -3.68
C GLY A 15 -7.70 11.59 -3.31
N MET A 16 -7.43 12.45 -4.30
CA MET A 16 -7.47 13.91 -4.11
C MET A 16 -8.87 14.42 -3.76
N ALA A 17 -9.94 13.86 -4.32
CA ALA A 17 -11.30 14.23 -3.99
C ALA A 17 -11.66 13.88 -2.53
N VAL A 18 -11.25 12.71 -2.05
CA VAL A 18 -11.44 12.31 -0.64
C VAL A 18 -10.61 13.19 0.30
N ILE A 19 -9.37 13.53 -0.08
CA ILE A 19 -8.54 14.48 0.69
C ILE A 19 -9.21 15.85 0.75
N ALA A 20 -9.68 16.38 -0.39
CA ALA A 20 -10.37 17.66 -0.46
C ALA A 20 -11.65 17.66 0.39
N LEU A 21 -12.43 16.56 0.36
CA LEU A 21 -13.59 16.38 1.23
C LEU A 21 -13.16 16.41 2.71
N SER A 22 -12.13 15.66 3.09
CA SER A 22 -11.60 15.64 4.45
C SER A 22 -11.13 17.02 4.92
N LEU A 23 -10.46 17.76 4.03
CA LEU A 23 -10.06 19.14 4.29
C LEU A 23 -11.29 20.03 4.48
N GLY A 24 -12.32 19.90 3.65
CA GLY A 24 -13.58 20.62 3.83
C GLY A 24 -14.17 20.41 5.23
N PHE A 25 -14.25 19.15 5.70
CA PHE A 25 -14.67 18.84 7.07
C PHE A 25 -13.77 19.49 8.12
N PHE A 26 -12.46 19.43 7.93
CA PHE A 26 -11.48 20.04 8.83
C PHE A 26 -11.67 21.56 8.96
N TRP A 27 -11.87 22.28 7.84
CA TRP A 27 -12.16 23.72 7.85
C TRP A 27 -13.50 24.07 8.50
N MET A 28 -14.47 23.15 8.46
CA MET A 28 -15.75 23.27 9.18
C MET A 28 -15.67 22.89 10.66
N GLY A 29 -14.48 22.59 11.20
CA GLY A 29 -14.28 22.18 12.59
C GLY A 29 -14.75 20.75 12.90
N SER A 30 -14.93 19.92 11.88
CA SER A 30 -15.36 18.52 11.98
C SER A 30 -14.29 17.58 11.38
N SER A 31 -14.52 16.27 11.43
CA SER A 31 -13.64 15.28 10.81
C SER A 31 -14.43 14.09 10.25
N LEU A 32 -13.87 13.41 9.26
CA LEU A 32 -14.44 12.17 8.71
C LEU A 32 -14.19 10.95 9.61
N LYS A 33 -13.38 11.08 10.67
CA LYS A 33 -12.97 9.96 11.54
C LYS A 33 -14.16 9.20 12.17
N PRO A 34 -15.24 9.84 12.65
CA PRO A 34 -16.38 9.12 13.21
C PRO A 34 -17.10 8.21 12.21
N TRP A 35 -16.88 8.42 10.91
CA TRP A 35 -17.53 7.65 9.85
C TRP A 35 -16.67 6.48 9.37
N ALA A 36 -15.38 6.46 9.70
CA ALA A 36 -14.46 5.36 9.39
C ALA A 36 -14.53 4.28 10.48
N ILE A 37 -15.64 3.51 10.49
CA ILE A 37 -15.90 2.48 11.51
C ILE A 37 -15.49 1.09 11.00
N THR A 38 -14.78 0.34 11.84
CA THR A 38 -14.47 -1.09 11.64
C THR A 38 -15.12 -1.94 12.74
N PRO A 39 -15.44 -3.22 12.48
CA PRO A 39 -15.94 -4.13 13.51
C PRO A 39 -15.03 -4.16 14.75
N GLY A 40 -15.65 -4.16 15.93
CA GLY A 40 -14.95 -4.23 17.21
C GLY A 40 -14.41 -5.63 17.54
N THR A 41 -13.62 -5.72 18.60
CA THR A 41 -13.15 -7.00 19.14
C THR A 41 -14.25 -7.66 19.97
N TRP A 42 -14.41 -8.98 19.85
CA TRP A 42 -15.47 -9.70 20.54
C TRP A 42 -15.03 -11.09 21.02
N SER A 43 -15.54 -11.49 22.19
CA SER A 43 -15.39 -12.83 22.78
C SER A 43 -16.67 -13.65 22.65
N ASP A 44 -17.82 -12.99 22.79
CA ASP A 44 -19.14 -13.61 22.86
C ASP A 44 -20.06 -13.07 21.76
N LEU A 45 -21.00 -13.90 21.31
CA LEU A 45 -21.91 -13.55 20.22
C LEU A 45 -22.84 -12.38 20.59
N SER A 46 -23.13 -12.20 21.88
CA SER A 46 -23.89 -11.06 22.40
C SER A 46 -23.14 -9.73 22.24
N ALA A 47 -21.83 -9.73 22.47
CA ALA A 47 -20.96 -8.57 22.29
C ALA A 47 -20.88 -8.19 20.81
N LEU A 48 -20.75 -9.18 19.92
CA LEU A 48 -20.78 -8.96 18.47
C LEU A 48 -22.12 -8.35 18.02
N ALA A 49 -23.24 -8.89 18.50
CA ALA A 49 -24.57 -8.37 18.15
C ALA A 49 -24.79 -6.93 18.64
N ALA A 50 -24.27 -6.59 19.83
CA ALA A 50 -24.32 -5.23 20.35
C ALA A 50 -23.46 -4.26 19.53
N ASP A 51 -22.23 -4.68 19.17
CA ASP A 51 -21.32 -3.90 18.32
C ASP A 51 -21.94 -3.64 16.94
N TRP A 52 -22.53 -4.68 16.34
CA TRP A 52 -23.17 -4.57 15.03
C TRP A 52 -24.35 -3.59 15.03
N ARG A 53 -25.21 -3.63 16.06
CA ARG A 53 -26.33 -2.67 16.18
C ARG A 53 -25.84 -1.24 16.32
N LYS A 54 -24.76 -1.03 17.07
CA LYS A 54 -24.17 0.29 17.29
C LYS A 54 -23.52 0.86 16.03
N HIS A 55 -22.81 0.03 15.28
CA HIS A 55 -21.95 0.45 14.17
C HIS A 55 -22.55 0.26 12.77
N TRP A 56 -23.70 -0.41 12.65
CA TRP A 56 -24.44 -0.61 11.40
C TRP A 56 -24.58 0.66 10.53
N PRO A 57 -24.93 1.85 11.07
CA PRO A 57 -25.07 3.05 10.25
C PRO A 57 -23.73 3.48 9.65
N GLY A 58 -22.63 3.28 10.37
CA GLY A 58 -21.29 3.55 9.86
C GLY A 58 -20.91 2.59 8.74
N PHE A 59 -21.19 1.30 8.87
CA PHE A 59 -20.94 0.33 7.80
C PHE A 59 -21.73 0.67 6.53
N ALA A 60 -23.00 1.05 6.67
CA ALA A 60 -23.83 1.49 5.55
C ALA A 60 -23.28 2.77 4.89
N LEU A 61 -22.78 3.72 5.70
CA LEU A 61 -22.19 4.96 5.20
C LEU A 61 -20.87 4.70 4.46
N VAL A 62 -19.99 3.84 4.98
CA VAL A 62 -18.73 3.46 4.30
C VAL A 62 -19.03 2.76 2.98
N TYR A 63 -19.99 1.82 2.98
CA TYR A 63 -20.45 1.13 1.76
C TYR A 63 -21.00 2.12 0.72
N ALA A 64 -21.88 3.04 1.13
CA ALA A 64 -22.47 4.03 0.23
C ALA A 64 -21.42 5.03 -0.28
N GLY A 65 -20.52 5.48 0.61
CA GLY A 65 -19.47 6.45 0.29
C GLY A 65 -18.48 5.91 -0.74
N PHE A 66 -17.83 4.78 -0.46
CA PHE A 66 -16.91 4.16 -1.41
C PHE A 66 -17.64 3.61 -2.63
N GLY A 67 -18.85 3.05 -2.47
CA GLY A 67 -19.68 2.57 -3.55
C GLY A 67 -20.00 3.68 -4.57
N LEU A 68 -20.40 4.87 -4.11
CA LEU A 68 -20.67 6.02 -4.96
C LEU A 68 -19.40 6.48 -5.67
N VAL A 69 -18.31 6.65 -4.92
CA VAL A 69 -17.00 7.08 -5.40
C VAL A 69 -16.48 6.15 -6.52
N PHE A 70 -16.51 4.84 -6.30
CA PHE A 70 -16.07 3.88 -7.32
C PHE A 70 -17.09 3.67 -8.45
N CYS A 71 -18.39 3.84 -8.23
CA CYS A 71 -19.36 3.78 -9.33
C CYS A 71 -19.14 4.88 -10.37
N VAL A 72 -18.80 6.10 -9.92
CA VAL A 72 -18.49 7.22 -10.81
C VAL A 72 -17.31 6.88 -11.72
N SER A 73 -16.21 6.36 -11.15
CA SER A 73 -15.04 5.99 -11.92
C SER A 73 -15.30 4.80 -12.86
N MET A 74 -16.02 3.78 -12.39
CA MET A 74 -16.35 2.60 -13.18
C MET A 74 -17.25 2.94 -14.38
N LYS A 75 -18.20 3.87 -14.21
CA LYS A 75 -19.00 4.40 -15.33
C LYS A 75 -18.14 5.11 -16.36
N ALA A 76 -17.24 5.97 -15.92
CA ALA A 76 -16.36 6.72 -16.82
C ALA A 76 -15.36 5.81 -17.56
N MET A 77 -14.93 4.72 -16.93
CA MET A 77 -14.11 3.68 -17.56
C MET A 77 -14.90 2.75 -18.50
N GLY A 78 -16.21 2.97 -18.66
CA GLY A 78 -17.07 2.20 -19.58
C GLY A 78 -17.37 0.78 -19.11
N ARG A 79 -17.36 0.53 -17.79
CA ARG A 79 -17.62 -0.80 -17.21
C ARG A 79 -19.10 -0.97 -16.86
N ASN A 80 -19.55 -2.22 -16.79
CA ASN A 80 -20.92 -2.53 -16.39
C ASN A 80 -21.13 -2.23 -14.89
N LEU A 81 -21.93 -1.21 -14.58
CA LEU A 81 -22.19 -0.80 -13.20
C LEU A 81 -22.97 -1.85 -12.39
N LYS A 82 -23.86 -2.62 -13.02
CA LYS A 82 -24.67 -3.62 -12.31
C LYS A 82 -23.79 -4.76 -11.81
N GLU A 83 -22.92 -5.26 -12.69
CA GLU A 83 -21.93 -6.27 -12.35
C GLU A 83 -20.95 -5.75 -11.30
N PHE A 84 -20.46 -4.51 -11.48
CA PHE A 84 -19.57 -3.88 -10.52
C PHE A 84 -20.21 -3.76 -9.14
N LEU A 85 -21.43 -3.24 -9.04
CA LEU A 85 -22.15 -3.07 -7.77
C LEU A 85 -22.42 -4.41 -7.08
N ALA A 86 -22.85 -5.43 -7.84
CA ALA A 86 -23.06 -6.77 -7.31
C ALA A 86 -21.75 -7.33 -6.73
N GLY A 87 -20.64 -7.23 -7.48
CA GLY A 87 -19.35 -7.72 -7.00
C GLY A 87 -18.75 -6.87 -5.88
N TYR A 88 -18.93 -5.55 -5.92
CA TYR A 88 -18.52 -4.64 -4.86
C TYR A 88 -19.25 -4.95 -3.55
N THR A 89 -20.56 -5.20 -3.61
CA THR A 89 -21.36 -5.62 -2.45
C THR A 89 -20.81 -6.91 -1.86
N LEU A 90 -20.54 -7.92 -2.70
CA LEU A 90 -20.00 -9.18 -2.23
C LEU A 90 -18.59 -9.01 -1.61
N LEU A 91 -17.74 -8.19 -2.22
CA LEU A 91 -16.41 -7.87 -1.68
C LEU A 91 -16.48 -7.13 -0.35
N PHE A 92 -17.40 -6.17 -0.21
CA PHE A 92 -17.59 -5.39 1.00
C PHE A 92 -18.15 -6.26 2.15
N LEU A 93 -19.13 -7.11 1.86
CA LEU A 93 -19.64 -8.07 2.85
C LEU A 93 -18.56 -9.09 3.23
N GLY A 94 -17.78 -9.55 2.25
CA GLY A 94 -16.62 -10.43 2.49
C GLY A 94 -15.57 -9.77 3.39
N SER A 95 -15.23 -8.49 3.13
CA SER A 95 -14.27 -7.77 3.96
C SER A 95 -14.80 -7.55 5.38
N LEU A 96 -16.07 -7.18 5.55
CA LEU A 96 -16.71 -7.09 6.86
C LEU A 96 -16.67 -8.42 7.61
N ALA A 97 -16.98 -9.54 6.93
CA ALA A 97 -16.91 -10.86 7.53
C ALA A 97 -15.49 -11.19 7.99
N VAL A 98 -14.47 -10.88 7.18
CA VAL A 98 -13.06 -11.07 7.55
C VAL A 98 -12.65 -10.19 8.73
N PHE A 99 -13.07 -8.92 8.76
CA PHE A 99 -12.80 -8.04 9.90
C PHE A 99 -13.49 -8.54 11.18
N CYS A 100 -14.72 -9.04 11.08
CA CYS A 100 -15.42 -9.65 12.21
C CYS A 100 -14.68 -10.90 12.69
N LEU A 101 -14.27 -11.79 11.79
CA LEU A 101 -13.47 -12.98 12.11
C LEU A 101 -12.15 -12.60 12.79
N ALA A 102 -11.44 -11.59 12.28
CA ALA A 102 -10.20 -11.09 12.88
C ALA A 102 -10.41 -10.47 14.26
N GLY A 103 -11.59 -9.88 14.51
CA GLY A 103 -11.98 -9.33 15.80
C GLY A 103 -12.29 -10.39 16.86
N TRP A 104 -12.44 -11.66 16.47
CA TRP A 104 -12.73 -12.76 17.39
C TRP A 104 -11.52 -13.07 18.28
N SER A 105 -11.73 -13.17 19.58
CA SER A 105 -10.67 -13.46 20.57
C SER A 105 -9.85 -14.71 20.25
N ALA A 106 -10.44 -15.73 19.61
CA ALA A 106 -9.71 -16.92 19.18
C ALA A 106 -8.71 -16.62 18.06
N MET A 107 -9.11 -15.82 17.06
CA MET A 107 -8.23 -15.41 15.95
C MET A 107 -7.14 -14.45 16.41
N GLN A 108 -7.44 -13.60 17.40
CA GLN A 108 -6.42 -12.75 18.03
C GLN A 108 -5.35 -13.57 18.75
N ARG A 109 -5.72 -14.67 19.42
CA ARG A 109 -4.74 -15.58 20.05
C ARG A 109 -3.87 -16.31 19.02
N LEU A 110 -4.39 -16.56 17.83
CA LEU A 110 -3.64 -17.17 16.72
C LEU A 110 -2.81 -16.14 15.94
N ASP A 111 -2.84 -14.87 16.34
CA ASP A 111 -2.15 -13.77 15.66
C ASP A 111 -2.50 -13.65 14.17
N LEU A 112 -3.77 -13.89 13.82
CA LEU A 112 -4.29 -13.79 12.46
C LEU A 112 -5.08 -12.49 12.27
N GLY A 113 -4.41 -11.45 11.78
CA GLY A 113 -5.05 -10.19 11.39
C GLY A 113 -5.97 -10.33 10.18
N ALA A 114 -6.87 -9.36 10.02
CA ALA A 114 -7.84 -9.31 8.91
C ALA A 114 -7.19 -9.46 7.53
N PRO A 115 -6.06 -8.81 7.20
CA PRO A 115 -5.47 -8.96 5.87
C PRO A 115 -4.95 -10.37 5.57
N LEU A 116 -4.36 -11.05 6.57
CA LEU A 116 -3.87 -12.43 6.43
C LEU A 116 -5.03 -13.42 6.28
N LEU A 117 -6.11 -13.22 7.04
CA LEU A 117 -7.34 -13.99 6.91
C LEU A 117 -8.00 -13.77 5.55
N ALA A 118 -8.02 -12.54 5.03
CA ALA A 118 -8.51 -12.24 3.68
C ALA A 118 -7.72 -13.01 2.61
N LEU A 119 -6.40 -13.07 2.75
CA LEU A 119 -5.53 -13.83 1.83
C LEU A 119 -5.84 -15.33 1.89
N LEU A 120 -5.92 -15.91 3.09
CA LEU A 120 -6.25 -17.34 3.26
C LEU A 120 -7.62 -17.68 2.69
N ALA A 121 -8.64 -16.86 2.98
CA ALA A 121 -9.98 -17.03 2.45
C ALA A 121 -10.00 -16.89 0.92
N GLY A 122 -9.33 -15.87 0.38
CA GLY A 122 -9.22 -15.65 -1.06
C GLY A 122 -8.52 -16.80 -1.78
N LEU A 123 -7.44 -17.34 -1.20
CA LEU A 123 -6.72 -18.48 -1.73
C LEU A 123 -7.60 -19.74 -1.71
N ALA A 124 -8.30 -20.01 -0.60
CA ALA A 124 -9.20 -21.15 -0.51
C ALA A 124 -10.35 -21.06 -1.53
N ILE A 125 -11.04 -19.92 -1.61
CA ILE A 125 -12.15 -19.70 -2.53
C ILE A 125 -11.67 -19.80 -3.99
N GLY A 126 -10.55 -19.15 -4.32
CA GLY A 126 -10.00 -19.11 -5.67
C GLY A 126 -9.53 -20.48 -6.19
N ASN A 127 -9.11 -21.38 -5.29
CA ASN A 127 -8.72 -22.75 -5.66
C ASN A 127 -9.91 -23.72 -5.76
N VAL A 128 -11.03 -23.43 -5.08
CA VAL A 128 -12.23 -24.28 -5.14
C VAL A 128 -13.10 -23.94 -6.35
N LYS A 129 -13.31 -22.64 -6.64
CA LYS A 129 -14.19 -22.22 -7.72
C LYS A 129 -13.63 -21.00 -8.44
N ALA A 130 -13.60 -21.07 -9.76
CA ALA A 130 -13.29 -19.91 -10.59
C ALA A 130 -14.30 -18.78 -10.33
N ALA A 131 -13.80 -17.58 -10.07
CA ALA A 131 -14.62 -16.39 -9.94
C ALA A 131 -15.44 -16.16 -11.23
N PRO A 132 -16.77 -15.93 -11.13
CA PRO A 132 -17.59 -15.69 -12.31
C PRO A 132 -17.22 -14.34 -12.96
N GLU A 133 -17.40 -14.21 -14.28
CA GLU A 133 -16.97 -13.02 -15.05
C GLU A 133 -17.53 -11.71 -14.50
N TRP A 134 -18.80 -11.68 -14.07
CA TRP A 134 -19.41 -10.48 -13.48
C TRP A 134 -18.68 -10.02 -12.20
N PHE A 135 -18.14 -10.96 -11.42
CA PHE A 135 -17.41 -10.66 -10.18
C PHE A 135 -16.02 -10.12 -10.47
N LYS A 136 -15.37 -10.60 -11.56
CA LYS A 136 -14.07 -10.10 -12.01
C LYS A 136 -14.11 -8.61 -12.34
N THR A 137 -15.27 -8.06 -12.73
CA THR A 137 -15.45 -6.61 -12.94
C THR A 137 -15.09 -5.80 -11.67
N SER A 138 -15.33 -6.33 -10.47
CA SER A 138 -15.08 -5.68 -9.19
C SER A 138 -13.72 -6.01 -8.56
N LEU A 139 -13.01 -7.05 -9.05
CA LEU A 139 -11.69 -7.47 -8.58
C LEU A 139 -10.55 -6.57 -9.10
N ARG A 140 -10.67 -5.26 -8.86
CA ARG A 140 -9.76 -4.22 -9.32
C ARG A 140 -8.71 -3.88 -8.27
N THR A 141 -7.94 -4.90 -7.85
CA THR A 141 -6.98 -4.78 -6.74
C THR A 141 -5.99 -3.65 -6.94
N GLU A 142 -5.40 -3.53 -8.14
CA GLU A 142 -4.48 -2.43 -8.46
C GLU A 142 -5.12 -1.06 -8.28
N TYR A 143 -6.35 -0.90 -8.77
CA TYR A 143 -7.06 0.37 -8.66
C TYR A 143 -7.32 0.78 -7.21
N TYR A 144 -7.79 -0.14 -6.36
CA TYR A 144 -8.03 0.13 -4.94
C TYR A 144 -6.74 0.47 -4.19
N VAL A 145 -5.67 -0.27 -4.47
CA VAL A 145 -4.37 -0.07 -3.81
C VAL A 145 -3.73 1.25 -4.23
N LYS A 146 -3.73 1.57 -5.53
CA LYS A 146 -3.24 2.86 -6.04
C LYS A 146 -4.01 4.03 -5.41
N THR A 147 -5.33 3.90 -5.26
CA THR A 147 -6.16 4.91 -4.57
C THR A 147 -5.75 5.04 -3.10
N GLY A 148 -5.55 3.92 -2.41
CA GLY A 148 -5.06 3.88 -1.03
C GLY A 148 -3.69 4.53 -0.86
N ILE A 149 -2.74 4.29 -1.77
CA ILE A 149 -1.42 4.90 -1.74
C ILE A 149 -1.51 6.43 -1.90
N VAL A 150 -2.34 6.93 -2.81
CA VAL A 150 -2.55 8.38 -2.93
C VAL A 150 -3.08 8.97 -1.60
N LEU A 151 -4.00 8.27 -0.93
CA LEU A 151 -4.49 8.67 0.39
C LEU A 151 -3.41 8.60 1.48
N LEU A 152 -2.52 7.59 1.44
CA LEU A 152 -1.36 7.51 2.35
C LEU A 152 -0.37 8.66 2.14
N GLY A 153 -0.33 9.25 0.93
CA GLY A 153 0.43 10.48 0.70
C GLY A 153 -0.01 11.62 1.64
N ALA A 154 -1.30 11.70 1.96
CA ALA A 154 -1.83 12.70 2.88
C ALA A 154 -1.43 12.46 4.35
N THR A 155 -1.00 11.24 4.71
CA THR A 155 -0.59 10.89 6.08
C THR A 155 0.93 10.94 6.27
N LEU A 156 1.70 11.06 5.19
CA LEU A 156 3.16 11.09 5.20
C LEU A 156 3.67 12.53 5.01
N PRO A 157 4.27 13.14 6.04
CA PRO A 157 4.83 14.49 5.93
C PRO A 157 5.89 14.59 4.85
N LEU A 158 5.90 15.71 4.10
CA LEU A 158 6.90 15.94 3.07
C LEU A 158 8.32 15.99 3.65
N THR A 159 8.48 16.49 4.88
CA THR A 159 9.77 16.49 5.59
C THR A 159 10.32 15.07 5.77
N LEU A 160 9.47 14.14 6.21
CA LEU A 160 9.85 12.74 6.36
C LEU A 160 10.27 12.11 5.02
N ILE A 161 9.55 12.45 3.94
CA ILE A 161 9.89 11.98 2.60
C ILE A 161 11.24 12.54 2.14
N VAL A 162 11.52 13.82 2.38
CA VAL A 162 12.78 14.46 1.98
C VAL A 162 13.96 13.93 2.81
N GLU A 163 13.76 13.69 4.10
CA GLU A 163 14.81 13.19 5.01
C GLU A 163 15.10 11.70 4.81
N ALA A 164 14.05 10.86 4.78
CA ALA A 164 14.20 9.40 4.72
C ALA A 164 14.17 8.85 3.29
N GLY A 165 13.60 9.58 2.33
CA GLY A 165 13.44 9.15 0.93
C GLY A 165 14.75 8.83 0.22
N PRO A 166 15.83 9.64 0.34
CA PRO A 166 17.12 9.31 -0.27
C PRO A 166 17.70 7.99 0.25
N LEU A 167 17.62 7.75 1.56
CA LEU A 167 18.07 6.50 2.17
C LEU A 167 17.24 5.31 1.67
N ALA A 168 15.92 5.45 1.65
CA ALA A 168 15.02 4.42 1.11
C ALA A 168 15.31 4.12 -0.38
N PHE A 169 15.59 5.16 -1.18
CA PHE A 169 15.93 5.00 -2.59
C PHE A 169 17.27 4.28 -2.79
N VAL A 170 18.31 4.65 -2.04
CA VAL A 170 19.62 3.98 -2.11
C VAL A 170 19.51 2.52 -1.68
N GLN A 171 18.85 2.24 -0.55
CA GLN A 171 18.64 0.88 -0.07
C GLN A 171 17.86 0.04 -1.09
N ALA A 172 16.73 0.56 -1.61
CA ALA A 172 15.94 -0.13 -2.62
C ALA A 172 16.74 -0.37 -3.91
N THR A 173 17.63 0.56 -4.29
CA THR A 173 18.53 0.40 -5.44
C THR A 173 19.50 -0.75 -5.24
N ILE A 174 20.17 -0.82 -4.08
CA ILE A 174 21.11 -1.90 -3.78
C ILE A 174 20.39 -3.25 -3.83
N VAL A 175 19.26 -3.37 -3.13
CA VAL A 175 18.47 -4.61 -3.11
C VAL A 175 17.98 -4.98 -4.50
N SER A 176 17.48 -4.01 -5.27
CA SER A 176 16.96 -4.25 -6.62
C SER A 176 18.05 -4.71 -7.57
N VAL A 177 19.20 -4.02 -7.62
CA VAL A 177 20.32 -4.37 -8.52
C VAL A 177 20.91 -5.72 -8.15
N VAL A 178 21.16 -5.98 -6.86
CA VAL A 178 21.72 -7.26 -6.40
C VAL A 178 20.76 -8.40 -6.74
N THR A 179 19.48 -8.28 -6.38
CA THR A 179 18.47 -9.32 -6.66
C THR A 179 18.31 -9.56 -8.15
N TRP A 180 18.27 -8.48 -8.95
CA TRP A 180 18.16 -8.59 -10.40
C TRP A 180 19.36 -9.33 -11.00
N LEU A 181 20.58 -8.94 -10.62
CA LEU A 181 21.80 -9.57 -11.10
C LEU A 181 21.86 -11.04 -10.71
N THR A 182 21.52 -11.37 -9.46
CA THR A 182 21.50 -12.76 -8.99
C THR A 182 20.53 -13.60 -9.81
N ILE A 183 19.29 -13.14 -10.00
CA ILE A 183 18.27 -13.89 -10.76
C ILE A 183 18.65 -13.96 -12.25
N TYR A 184 19.10 -12.85 -12.85
CA TYR A 184 19.50 -12.79 -14.25
C TYR A 184 20.69 -13.71 -14.55
N LEU A 185 21.73 -13.67 -13.71
CA LEU A 185 22.91 -14.52 -13.87
C LEU A 185 22.56 -15.98 -13.62
N ALA A 186 21.75 -16.30 -12.61
CA ALA A 186 21.27 -17.66 -12.42
C ALA A 186 20.48 -18.16 -13.65
N ALA A 187 19.51 -17.37 -14.12
CA ALA A 187 18.69 -17.71 -15.28
C ALA A 187 19.56 -17.97 -16.53
N THR A 188 20.50 -17.07 -16.84
CA THR A 188 21.27 -17.13 -18.10
C THR A 188 22.51 -18.03 -18.02
N ARG A 189 23.24 -18.05 -16.89
CA ARG A 189 24.52 -18.77 -16.75
C ARG A 189 24.36 -20.15 -16.13
N LEU A 190 23.46 -20.31 -15.15
CA LEU A 190 23.25 -21.60 -14.48
C LEU A 190 22.20 -22.45 -15.21
N PHE A 191 21.09 -21.84 -15.61
CA PHE A 191 19.97 -22.55 -16.24
C PHE A 191 19.92 -22.44 -17.77
N GLY A 192 20.80 -21.63 -18.38
CA GLY A 192 20.88 -21.48 -19.84
C GLY A 192 19.62 -20.89 -20.48
N LEU A 193 18.83 -20.14 -19.73
CA LEU A 193 17.59 -19.51 -20.20
C LEU A 193 17.89 -18.33 -21.13
N ASP A 194 16.90 -18.00 -21.95
CA ASP A 194 16.93 -16.83 -22.83
C ASP A 194 17.21 -15.53 -22.03
N PRO A 195 18.14 -14.66 -22.48
CA PRO A 195 18.48 -13.43 -21.78
C PRO A 195 17.29 -12.48 -21.56
N ARG A 196 16.35 -12.39 -22.50
CA ARG A 196 15.15 -11.55 -22.33
C ARG A 196 14.25 -12.16 -21.25
N PHE A 197 14.11 -13.48 -21.21
CA PHE A 197 13.40 -14.15 -20.12
C PHE A 197 14.08 -13.94 -18.77
N GLY A 198 15.40 -14.10 -18.69
CA GLY A 198 16.18 -13.84 -17.48
C GLY A 198 16.02 -12.39 -16.99
N ALA A 199 15.95 -11.42 -17.91
CA ALA A 199 15.72 -10.03 -17.58
C ALA A 199 14.31 -9.79 -17.00
N VAL A 200 13.29 -10.43 -17.58
CA VAL A 200 11.90 -10.37 -17.10
C VAL A 200 11.75 -11.02 -15.72
N LEU A 201 12.37 -12.19 -15.50
CA LEU A 201 12.42 -12.86 -14.20
C LEU A 201 13.15 -12.01 -13.16
N GLY A 202 14.32 -11.49 -13.53
CA GLY A 202 15.13 -10.63 -12.68
C GLY A 202 14.38 -9.39 -12.24
N THR A 203 13.70 -8.69 -13.16
CA THR A 203 12.93 -7.48 -12.79
C THR A 203 11.68 -7.83 -12.00
N GLY A 204 11.04 -8.97 -12.29
CA GLY A 204 9.93 -9.47 -11.49
C GLY A 204 10.34 -9.64 -10.02
N GLY A 205 11.42 -10.37 -9.76
CA GLY A 205 11.93 -10.58 -8.40
C GLY A 205 12.60 -9.34 -7.77
N ALA A 206 13.13 -8.42 -8.57
CA ALA A 206 13.83 -7.23 -8.04
C ALA A 206 12.92 -6.02 -7.78
N VAL A 207 11.67 -6.01 -8.29
CA VAL A 207 10.76 -4.86 -8.21
C VAL A 207 9.37 -5.28 -7.70
N CYS A 208 8.29 -5.09 -8.44
CA CYS A 208 6.91 -5.31 -7.95
C CYS A 208 6.29 -6.62 -8.45
N GLY A 209 7.11 -7.62 -8.80
CA GLY A 209 6.63 -8.89 -9.34
C GLY A 209 5.98 -8.69 -10.71
N VAL A 210 4.64 -8.66 -10.71
CA VAL A 210 3.81 -8.67 -11.92
C VAL A 210 4.06 -7.44 -12.80
N SER A 211 3.97 -6.22 -12.26
CA SER A 211 4.10 -5.01 -13.08
C SER A 211 5.52 -4.84 -13.61
N GLY A 212 6.52 -5.30 -12.86
CA GLY A 212 7.92 -5.35 -13.29
C GLY A 212 8.11 -6.30 -14.48
N SER A 213 7.58 -7.52 -14.38
CA SER A 213 7.63 -8.50 -15.47
C SER A 213 6.90 -8.01 -16.74
N ILE A 214 5.73 -7.37 -16.60
CA ILE A 214 4.99 -6.80 -17.73
C ILE A 214 5.76 -5.63 -18.37
N ALA A 215 6.26 -4.69 -17.56
CA ALA A 215 6.95 -3.50 -18.04
C ALA A 215 8.23 -3.86 -18.79
N VAL A 216 9.07 -4.71 -18.19
CA VAL A 216 10.33 -5.15 -18.81
C VAL A 216 10.08 -6.11 -19.95
N GLY A 217 9.09 -7.00 -19.85
CA GLY A 217 8.72 -7.88 -20.96
C GLY A 217 8.36 -7.12 -22.24
N GLY A 218 7.62 -6.02 -22.09
CA GLY A 218 7.38 -5.10 -23.21
C GLY A 218 8.62 -4.34 -23.68
N ALA A 219 9.49 -3.91 -22.75
CA ALA A 219 10.69 -3.12 -23.06
C ALA A 219 11.76 -3.92 -23.82
N VAL A 220 11.93 -5.21 -23.48
CA VAL A 220 12.93 -6.10 -24.10
C VAL A 220 12.34 -6.97 -25.21
N LYS A 221 11.06 -6.75 -25.54
CA LYS A 221 10.26 -7.59 -26.46
C LYS A 221 10.43 -9.08 -26.13
N ALA A 222 10.27 -9.43 -24.86
CA ALA A 222 10.23 -10.82 -24.43
C ALA A 222 8.98 -11.50 -25.01
N ARG A 223 9.05 -12.82 -25.17
CA ARG A 223 7.89 -13.59 -25.62
C ARG A 223 6.78 -13.54 -24.57
N GLN A 224 5.51 -13.61 -24.99
CA GLN A 224 4.38 -13.49 -24.07
C GLN A 224 4.31 -14.66 -23.07
N ASP A 225 4.76 -15.85 -23.47
CA ASP A 225 4.90 -17.01 -22.60
C ASP A 225 5.95 -16.77 -21.50
N HIS A 226 7.09 -16.16 -21.83
CA HIS A 226 8.11 -15.78 -20.84
C HIS A 226 7.57 -14.80 -19.79
N VAL A 227 6.81 -13.80 -20.23
CA VAL A 227 6.17 -12.84 -19.32
C VAL A 227 5.15 -13.54 -18.42
N ALA A 228 4.29 -14.39 -18.99
CA ALA A 228 3.30 -15.13 -18.23
C ALA A 228 3.92 -16.09 -17.20
N ILE A 229 4.98 -16.81 -17.58
CA ILE A 229 5.71 -17.71 -16.67
C ILE A 229 6.36 -16.92 -15.56
N ALA A 230 7.02 -15.80 -15.87
CA ALA A 230 7.64 -14.95 -14.86
C ALA A 230 6.61 -14.45 -13.84
N ILE A 231 5.45 -13.95 -14.31
CA ILE A 231 4.33 -13.51 -13.47
C ILE A 231 3.86 -14.64 -12.55
N ALA A 232 3.71 -15.87 -13.07
CA ALA A 232 3.28 -17.01 -12.27
C ALA A 232 4.32 -17.35 -11.17
N VAL A 233 5.59 -17.45 -11.53
CA VAL A 233 6.67 -17.80 -10.59
C VAL A 233 6.80 -16.75 -9.49
N VAL A 234 6.86 -15.46 -9.83
CA VAL A 234 6.99 -14.39 -8.83
C VAL A 234 5.73 -14.27 -7.96
N SER A 235 4.54 -14.59 -8.50
CA SER A 235 3.31 -14.59 -7.71
C SER A 235 3.29 -15.72 -6.68
N VAL A 236 3.70 -16.93 -7.07
CA VAL A 236 3.81 -18.07 -6.13
C VAL A 236 4.81 -17.75 -5.04
N TRP A 237 5.99 -17.25 -5.41
CA TRP A 237 7.01 -16.87 -4.44
C TRP A 237 6.55 -15.73 -3.52
N ALA A 238 5.87 -14.72 -4.06
CA ALA A 238 5.29 -13.65 -3.25
C ALA A 238 4.29 -14.21 -2.22
N ILE A 239 3.42 -15.15 -2.60
CA ILE A 239 2.48 -15.79 -1.66
C ILE A 239 3.23 -16.48 -0.52
N LEU A 240 4.23 -17.31 -0.84
CA LEU A 240 5.05 -18.00 0.17
C LEU A 240 5.70 -17.01 1.13
N MET A 241 6.31 -15.97 0.56
CA MET A 241 7.07 -15.00 1.31
C MET A 241 6.15 -14.09 2.16
N ILE A 242 4.93 -13.75 1.73
CA ILE A 242 3.96 -13.03 2.57
C ILE A 242 3.74 -13.75 3.91
N PHE A 243 3.52 -15.07 3.87
CA PHE A 243 3.39 -15.87 5.09
C PHE A 243 4.70 -15.90 5.88
N ALA A 244 5.83 -16.09 5.20
CA ALA A 244 7.15 -16.15 5.84
C ALA A 244 7.50 -14.84 6.56
N LEU A 245 7.42 -13.68 5.89
CA LEU A 245 7.72 -12.39 6.50
C LEU A 245 6.64 -11.96 7.52
N SER A 246 5.36 -12.25 7.28
CA SER A 246 4.33 -11.96 8.29
C SER A 246 4.63 -12.69 9.60
N LEU A 247 5.01 -13.98 9.52
CA LEU A 247 5.35 -14.76 10.70
C LEU A 247 6.71 -14.37 11.30
N ALA A 248 7.72 -14.14 10.47
CA ALA A 248 9.07 -13.80 10.91
C ALA A 248 9.09 -12.43 11.60
N THR A 249 8.54 -11.38 10.98
CA THR A 249 8.52 -10.03 11.55
C THR A 249 7.76 -9.97 12.87
N LYS A 250 6.63 -10.69 13.00
CA LYS A 250 5.90 -10.80 14.27
C LYS A 250 6.73 -11.41 15.40
N ARG A 251 7.59 -12.39 15.10
CA ARG A 251 8.46 -13.04 16.09
C ARG A 251 9.73 -12.25 16.39
N MET A 252 10.21 -11.50 15.41
CA MET A 252 11.42 -10.67 15.52
C MET A 252 11.13 -9.34 16.22
N ILE A 253 9.89 -8.85 16.22
CA ILE A 253 9.50 -7.67 17.01
C ILE A 253 9.33 -8.09 18.48
N PRO A 254 10.06 -7.48 19.43
CA PRO A 254 9.94 -7.80 20.85
C PRO A 254 8.51 -7.55 21.39
N ALA A 255 8.05 -8.46 22.25
CA ALA A 255 6.76 -8.32 22.92
C ALA A 255 6.70 -7.02 23.74
N GLY A 256 5.57 -6.31 23.66
CA GLY A 256 5.34 -5.08 24.41
C GLY A 256 6.06 -3.83 23.87
N GLY A 257 6.77 -3.92 22.74
CA GLY A 257 7.53 -2.80 22.19
C GLY A 257 8.84 -2.55 22.95
N ALA A 258 9.37 -3.57 23.63
CA ALA A 258 10.68 -3.48 24.25
C ALA A 258 11.77 -3.20 23.19
N ALA A 259 12.82 -2.48 23.57
CA ALA A 259 13.95 -2.22 22.69
C ALA A 259 14.56 -3.54 22.17
N PRO A 260 15.14 -3.57 20.95
CA PRO A 260 15.77 -4.75 20.40
C PRO A 260 16.89 -5.28 21.32
N THR A 261 16.64 -6.39 22.02
CA THR A 261 17.61 -7.01 22.94
C THR A 261 18.49 -8.10 22.32
N ALA A 262 18.16 -8.58 21.13
CA ALA A 262 18.87 -9.66 20.44
C ALA A 262 19.23 -9.22 19.01
N TRP A 263 20.25 -9.84 18.41
CA TRP A 263 20.73 -9.50 17.06
C TRP A 263 19.67 -9.67 15.96
N TYR A 264 18.67 -10.52 16.19
CA TYR A 264 17.55 -10.77 15.29
C TYR A 264 16.31 -9.94 15.62
N HIS A 265 16.33 -9.11 16.68
CA HIS A 265 15.21 -8.25 16.99
C HIS A 265 15.18 -7.03 16.07
N ILE A 266 14.00 -6.68 15.57
CA ILE A 266 13.77 -5.54 14.69
C ILE A 266 12.66 -4.65 15.25
N SER A 267 12.77 -3.35 15.00
CA SER A 267 11.71 -2.39 15.26
C SER A 267 10.52 -2.58 14.31
N PRO A 268 9.32 -2.11 14.68
CA PRO A 268 8.16 -2.11 13.78
C PRO A 268 8.41 -1.38 12.45
N GLY A 269 9.17 -0.28 12.49
CA GLY A 269 9.57 0.46 11.28
C GLY A 269 10.49 -0.37 10.37
N GLU A 270 11.50 -1.03 10.92
CA GLU A 270 12.40 -1.91 10.16
C GLU A 270 11.65 -3.11 9.55
N ALA A 271 10.70 -3.68 10.29
CA ALA A 271 9.81 -4.71 9.74
C ALA A 271 9.00 -4.18 8.55
N GLY A 272 8.47 -2.96 8.66
CA GLY A 272 7.81 -2.27 7.55
C GLY A 272 8.71 -2.08 6.34
N ALA A 273 9.96 -1.64 6.55
CA ALA A 273 10.96 -1.47 5.51
C ALA A 273 11.33 -2.82 4.85
N TRP A 274 11.52 -3.89 5.62
CA TRP A 274 11.78 -5.24 5.09
C TRP A 274 10.65 -5.73 4.19
N VAL A 275 9.40 -5.61 4.65
CA VAL A 275 8.24 -5.95 3.83
C VAL A 275 8.15 -5.05 2.59
N GLY A 276 8.47 -3.77 2.70
CA GLY A 276 8.51 -2.84 1.56
C GLY A 276 9.60 -3.18 0.54
N THR A 277 10.76 -3.68 0.99
CA THR A 277 11.84 -4.15 0.11
C THR A 277 11.53 -5.48 -0.59
N SER A 278 10.65 -6.31 -0.05
CA SER A 278 10.31 -7.61 -0.63
C SER A 278 9.45 -7.49 -1.89
N GLU A 279 9.63 -8.34 -2.90
CA GLU A 279 8.94 -8.32 -4.22
C GLU A 279 7.43 -8.52 -4.22
N TYR A 280 6.79 -8.40 -3.06
CA TYR A 280 5.34 -8.53 -2.93
C TYR A 280 4.62 -7.54 -3.83
N ALA A 281 3.46 -7.96 -4.33
CA ALA A 281 2.49 -7.00 -4.80
C ALA A 281 2.12 -6.03 -3.66
N ASP A 282 1.88 -4.77 -4.01
CA ASP A 282 1.61 -3.69 -3.04
C ASP A 282 0.50 -4.06 -2.05
N ALA A 283 -0.58 -4.66 -2.55
CA ALA A 283 -1.70 -5.14 -1.74
C ALA A 283 -1.28 -6.14 -0.66
N ALA A 284 -0.41 -7.06 -1.05
CA ALA A 284 0.06 -8.18 -0.24
C ALA A 284 1.07 -7.73 0.82
N GLY A 285 2.01 -6.86 0.46
CA GLY A 285 2.92 -6.26 1.44
C GLY A 285 2.20 -5.35 2.42
N PHE A 286 1.26 -4.54 1.91
CA PHE A 286 0.44 -3.66 2.75
C PHE A 286 -0.38 -4.45 3.77
N ALA A 287 -0.90 -5.63 3.40
CA ALA A 287 -1.61 -6.52 4.30
C ALA A 287 -0.77 -6.90 5.54
N VAL A 288 0.51 -7.22 5.36
CA VAL A 288 1.42 -7.56 6.46
C VAL A 288 1.64 -6.36 7.38
N VAL A 289 1.95 -5.19 6.80
CA VAL A 289 2.30 -4.00 7.61
C VAL A 289 1.09 -3.34 8.24
N ALA A 290 -0.11 -3.47 7.66
CA ALA A 290 -1.37 -3.04 8.27
C ALA A 290 -1.66 -3.84 9.55
N GLU A 291 -1.37 -5.14 9.53
CA GLU A 291 -1.48 -5.96 10.73
C GLU A 291 -0.46 -5.53 11.80
N LEU A 292 0.81 -5.34 11.41
CA LEU A 292 1.84 -4.84 12.34
C LEU A 292 1.45 -3.48 12.91
N ALA A 293 0.89 -2.59 12.09
CA ALA A 293 0.52 -1.25 12.51
C ALA A 293 -0.66 -1.23 13.49
N SER A 294 -1.62 -2.14 13.33
CA SER A 294 -2.72 -2.28 14.31
C SER A 294 -2.21 -2.52 15.74
N ARG A 295 -1.06 -3.20 15.86
CA ARG A 295 -0.40 -3.55 17.13
C ARG A 295 0.60 -2.50 17.59
N HIS A 296 1.42 -1.99 16.66
CA HIS A 296 2.63 -1.21 16.97
C HIS A 296 2.57 0.26 16.53
N GLY A 297 1.44 0.74 16.00
CA GLY A 297 1.31 2.12 15.49
C GLY A 297 1.72 2.24 14.02
N ASP A 298 1.72 3.45 13.46
CA ASP A 298 1.76 3.65 12.01
C ASP A 298 3.16 3.50 11.37
N ALA A 299 4.22 3.38 12.17
CA ALA A 299 5.60 3.26 11.70
C ALA A 299 5.84 2.17 10.64
N PRO A 300 5.29 0.93 10.74
CA PRO A 300 5.44 -0.09 9.71
C PRO A 300 4.82 0.34 8.37
N ILE A 301 3.67 1.01 8.40
CA ILE A 301 3.00 1.51 7.19
C ILE A 301 3.83 2.62 6.56
N HIS A 302 4.35 3.55 7.35
CA HIS A 302 5.17 4.66 6.84
C HIS A 302 6.47 4.14 6.20
N ALA A 303 7.21 3.29 6.91
CA ALA A 303 8.44 2.69 6.41
C ALA A 303 8.20 1.82 5.16
N PHE A 304 7.13 1.02 5.16
CA PHE A 304 6.69 0.27 3.97
C PHE A 304 6.40 1.18 2.80
N THR A 305 5.61 2.23 3.01
CA THR A 305 5.19 3.13 1.93
C THR A 305 6.39 3.88 1.34
N LEU A 306 7.31 4.37 2.20
CA LEU A 306 8.55 4.98 1.74
C LEU A 306 9.39 4.00 0.91
N MET A 307 9.63 2.80 1.44
CA MET A 307 10.48 1.81 0.78
C MET A 307 9.85 1.28 -0.52
N LYS A 308 8.53 1.09 -0.52
CA LYS A 308 7.80 0.53 -1.65
C LYS A 308 7.58 1.56 -2.75
N VAL A 309 6.92 2.67 -2.41
CA VAL A 309 6.50 3.67 -3.39
C VAL A 309 7.69 4.48 -3.90
N ILE A 310 8.50 5.02 -2.99
CA ILE A 310 9.66 5.86 -3.38
C ILE A 310 10.82 4.96 -3.83
N GLY A 311 11.11 3.91 -3.05
CA GLY A 311 12.23 3.04 -3.34
C GLY A 311 12.05 2.19 -4.59
N ARG A 312 10.90 1.50 -4.76
CA ARG A 312 10.75 0.43 -5.77
C ARG A 312 9.82 0.75 -6.91
N ASP A 313 8.66 1.37 -6.66
CA ASP A 313 7.69 1.64 -7.73
C ASP A 313 8.25 2.66 -8.74
N ILE A 314 9.00 3.66 -8.26
CA ILE A 314 9.75 4.59 -9.11
C ILE A 314 10.80 3.86 -9.97
N TRP A 315 11.43 2.81 -9.44
CA TRP A 315 12.47 2.04 -10.15
C TRP A 315 11.93 1.32 -11.39
N ILE A 316 10.64 0.99 -11.47
CA ILE A 316 10.04 0.30 -12.64
C ILE A 316 10.37 1.05 -13.95
N GLY A 317 10.21 2.38 -13.95
CA GLY A 317 10.47 3.21 -15.13
C GLY A 317 11.94 3.21 -15.55
N ILE A 318 12.85 3.24 -14.58
CA ILE A 318 14.29 3.28 -14.82
C ILE A 318 14.78 1.90 -15.32
N TRP A 319 14.28 0.80 -14.75
CA TRP A 319 14.59 -0.56 -15.24
C TRP A 319 14.08 -0.80 -16.65
N ALA A 320 12.83 -0.41 -16.93
CA ALA A 320 12.26 -0.53 -18.27
C ALA A 320 13.09 0.26 -19.30
N PHE A 321 13.56 1.46 -18.93
CA PHE A 321 14.44 2.26 -19.77
C PHE A 321 15.81 1.60 -19.99
N ALA A 322 16.50 1.27 -18.91
CA ALA A 322 17.84 0.68 -18.96
C ALA A 322 17.84 -0.62 -19.78
N LEU A 323 16.87 -1.51 -19.55
CA LEU A 323 16.78 -2.77 -20.27
C LEU A 323 16.27 -2.61 -21.70
N SER A 324 15.49 -1.56 -22.01
CA SER A 324 15.18 -1.26 -23.43
C SER A 324 16.46 -0.91 -24.21
N ILE A 325 17.38 -0.15 -23.61
CA ILE A 325 18.68 0.18 -24.22
C ILE A 325 19.51 -1.09 -24.39
N VAL A 326 19.63 -1.91 -23.33
CA VAL A 326 20.37 -3.18 -23.38
C VAL A 326 19.78 -4.11 -24.45
N SER A 327 18.46 -4.22 -24.55
CA SER A 327 17.80 -5.04 -25.55
C SER A 327 18.17 -4.62 -26.97
N VAL A 328 18.11 -3.30 -27.25
CA VAL A 328 18.47 -2.75 -28.57
C VAL A 328 19.95 -2.96 -28.88
N LEU A 329 20.85 -2.68 -27.93
CA LEU A 329 22.29 -2.72 -28.17
C LEU A 329 22.88 -4.14 -28.17
N CYS A 330 22.33 -5.03 -27.35
CA CYS A 330 22.96 -6.33 -27.07
C CYS A 330 22.18 -7.53 -27.60
N TRP A 331 20.84 -7.45 -27.71
CA TRP A 331 19.99 -8.61 -28.03
C TRP A 331 19.22 -8.48 -29.34
N GLU A 332 19.17 -7.29 -29.94
CA GLU A 332 18.65 -7.05 -31.29
C GLU A 332 19.82 -6.78 -32.24
N LYS A 333 20.70 -7.77 -32.43
CA LYS A 333 21.87 -7.65 -33.31
C LYS A 333 21.57 -7.95 -34.79
N ASP A 334 20.40 -8.54 -35.08
CA ASP A 334 19.99 -8.91 -36.44
C ASP A 334 18.62 -8.29 -36.76
N ALA A 335 18.60 -7.09 -37.33
CA ALA A 335 17.47 -6.62 -38.15
C ALA A 335 17.81 -5.32 -38.86
N ALA A 336 17.91 -5.38 -40.19
CA ALA A 336 17.77 -4.25 -41.10
C ALA A 336 16.35 -3.63 -41.09
N ASP A 337 15.65 -3.72 -39.96
CA ASP A 337 14.23 -3.42 -39.77
C ASP A 337 14.01 -2.51 -38.54
N VAL A 338 15.01 -1.67 -38.23
CA VAL A 338 14.88 -0.62 -37.23
C VAL A 338 14.05 0.52 -37.82
N GLY A 339 12.74 0.29 -37.91
CA GLY A 339 11.78 1.36 -38.17
C GLY A 339 11.89 2.46 -37.11
N PRO A 340 11.40 3.69 -37.36
CA PRO A 340 11.68 4.90 -36.57
C PRO A 340 11.17 4.91 -35.11
N ARG A 341 10.64 3.78 -34.61
CA ARG A 341 10.05 3.61 -33.27
C ARG A 341 11.02 3.05 -32.23
N GLY A 342 12.28 2.80 -32.58
CA GLY A 342 13.35 2.39 -31.66
C GLY A 342 13.89 3.51 -30.75
N ARG A 343 13.08 4.49 -30.36
CA ARG A 343 13.53 5.55 -29.45
C ARG A 343 13.31 5.12 -28.00
N ALA A 344 14.32 4.45 -27.44
CA ALA A 344 14.57 4.49 -26.01
C ALA A 344 14.73 5.98 -25.61
N GLY A 345 13.64 6.58 -25.12
CA GLY A 345 13.58 8.00 -24.78
C GLY A 345 12.65 8.23 -23.59
N LEU A 346 12.67 9.46 -23.05
CA LEU A 346 11.89 9.87 -21.89
C LEU A 346 10.39 9.50 -21.99
N SER A 347 9.84 9.42 -23.21
CA SER A 347 8.45 8.98 -23.45
C SER A 347 8.17 7.57 -22.93
N VAL A 348 9.10 6.62 -23.13
CA VAL A 348 8.93 5.24 -22.65
C VAL A 348 8.97 5.21 -21.13
N VAL A 349 9.87 5.98 -20.52
CA VAL A 349 9.95 6.13 -19.05
C VAL A 349 8.64 6.66 -18.52
N TRP A 350 8.12 7.74 -19.13
CA TRP A 350 6.87 8.36 -18.73
C TRP A 350 5.67 7.43 -18.91
N GLU A 351 5.60 6.69 -20.02
CA GLU A 351 4.53 5.72 -20.28
C GLU A 351 4.53 4.55 -19.29
N ARG A 352 5.70 4.14 -18.79
CA ARG A 352 5.84 3.03 -17.82
C ARG A 352 5.85 3.49 -16.36
N PHE A 353 6.16 4.75 -16.09
CA PHE A 353 6.22 5.32 -14.74
C PHE A 353 4.85 5.24 -14.05
N PRO A 354 4.74 4.74 -12.82
CA PRO A 354 3.46 4.65 -12.11
C PRO A 354 2.90 6.04 -11.78
N LYS A 355 1.82 6.46 -12.45
CA LYS A 355 1.33 7.85 -12.35
C LYS A 355 0.75 8.18 -10.97
N PHE A 356 0.25 7.17 -10.25
CA PHE A 356 -0.30 7.34 -8.90
C PHE A 356 0.74 7.89 -7.90
N VAL A 357 2.04 7.69 -8.15
CA VAL A 357 3.13 8.27 -7.35
C VAL A 357 3.07 9.79 -7.35
N LEU A 358 2.68 10.41 -8.48
CA LEU A 358 2.47 11.86 -8.55
C LEU A 358 1.33 12.31 -7.64
N GLY A 359 0.25 11.53 -7.57
CA GLY A 359 -0.85 11.78 -6.64
C GLY A 359 -0.43 11.67 -5.18
N PHE A 360 0.40 10.66 -4.85
CA PHE A 360 1.00 10.52 -3.53
C PHE A 360 1.81 11.76 -3.12
N PHE A 361 2.73 12.23 -3.98
CA PHE A 361 3.51 13.45 -3.70
C PHE A 361 2.63 14.70 -3.61
N ALA A 362 1.65 14.84 -4.51
CA ALA A 362 0.71 15.96 -4.49
C ALA A 362 -0.08 16.01 -3.18
N ALA A 363 -0.56 14.85 -2.70
CA ALA A 363 -1.25 14.73 -1.42
C ALA A 363 -0.34 15.10 -0.23
N SER A 364 0.90 14.62 -0.22
CA SER A 364 1.88 14.93 0.84
C SER A 364 2.25 16.41 0.88
N VAL A 365 2.51 17.02 -0.27
CA VAL A 365 2.80 18.46 -0.39
C VAL A 365 1.58 19.26 0.09
N LEU A 366 0.37 18.92 -0.39
CA LEU A 366 -0.86 19.60 0.00
C LEU A 366 -1.07 19.56 1.52
N MET A 367 -0.95 18.38 2.13
CA MET A 367 -1.14 18.24 3.58
C MET A 367 -0.04 18.92 4.38
N SER A 368 1.19 18.92 3.89
CA SER A 368 2.30 19.63 4.54
C SER A 368 2.09 21.15 4.52
N LEU A 369 1.57 21.70 3.41
CA LEU A 369 1.20 23.11 3.31
C LEU A 369 0.03 23.48 4.24
N VAL A 370 -0.99 22.62 4.31
CA VAL A 370 -2.12 22.83 5.24
C VAL A 370 -1.66 22.76 6.69
N ALA A 371 -0.78 21.82 7.03
CA ALA A 371 -0.22 21.71 8.37
C ALA A 371 0.67 22.91 8.76
N ALA A 372 1.38 23.50 7.79
CA ALA A 372 2.16 24.72 8.00
C ALA A 372 1.29 25.97 8.19
N HIS A 373 0.07 25.98 7.66
CA HIS A 373 -0.87 27.09 7.73
C HIS A 373 -2.24 26.66 8.29
N PRO A 374 -2.31 26.26 9.56
CA PRO A 374 -3.57 25.85 10.15
C PRO A 374 -4.57 27.03 10.23
N PRO A 375 -5.89 26.78 10.19
CA PRO A 375 -6.91 27.82 10.30
C PRO A 375 -6.73 28.63 11.58
N ALA A 376 -6.87 29.96 11.51
CA ALA A 376 -6.59 30.88 12.62
C ALA A 376 -7.43 30.68 13.90
N GLY A 377 -8.47 29.84 13.86
CA GLY A 377 -9.31 29.44 15.00
C GLY A 377 -9.24 27.96 15.38
N HIS A 378 -8.33 27.18 14.79
CA HIS A 378 -8.23 25.75 15.07
C HIS A 378 -7.48 25.50 16.39
N SER A 379 -8.19 25.00 17.41
CA SER A 379 -7.57 24.53 18.65
C SER A 379 -7.26 23.04 18.55
N GLY A 380 -5.96 22.70 18.61
CA GLY A 380 -5.53 21.31 18.72
C GLY A 380 -5.97 20.73 20.06
N ARG A 381 -6.80 19.70 20.05
CA ARG A 381 -7.22 18.98 21.26
C ARG A 381 -6.34 17.74 21.43
N ALA A 382 -5.57 17.69 22.51
CA ALA A 382 -4.84 16.49 22.91
C ALA A 382 -5.55 15.81 24.09
N PRO A 383 -5.77 14.49 24.06
CA PRO A 383 -6.37 13.79 25.19
C PRO A 383 -5.41 13.79 26.37
N VAL A 384 -5.93 14.14 27.55
CA VAL A 384 -5.17 14.24 28.81
C VAL A 384 -4.71 12.89 29.34
N SER A 385 -5.43 11.84 28.98
CA SER A 385 -5.02 10.47 29.23
C SER A 385 -5.24 9.66 27.97
N GLY A 386 -4.36 8.72 27.72
CA GLY A 386 -4.40 7.94 26.50
C GLY A 386 -3.24 6.96 26.46
N THR A 387 -3.10 6.33 25.31
CA THR A 387 -1.95 5.48 25.05
C THR A 387 -1.16 6.09 23.92
N PHE A 388 0.01 6.62 24.24
CA PHE A 388 0.97 7.05 23.23
C PHE A 388 1.59 5.79 22.62
N LYS A 389 1.42 5.66 21.30
CA LYS A 389 2.08 4.63 20.49
C LYS A 389 3.19 5.34 19.72
N SER A 390 4.42 5.32 20.24
CA SER A 390 5.58 5.75 19.47
C SER A 390 6.04 4.61 18.55
N GLU A 391 6.97 4.91 17.65
CA GLU A 391 7.59 3.96 16.71
C GLU A 391 8.14 2.67 17.37
N ALA A 392 8.35 2.66 18.69
CA ALA A 392 8.82 1.51 19.45
C ALA A 392 7.97 1.15 20.67
N GLU A 393 7.36 2.10 21.39
CA GLU A 393 6.73 1.83 22.69
C GLU A 393 5.25 2.24 22.79
N LYS A 394 4.48 1.40 23.50
CA LYS A 394 3.11 1.70 23.92
C LYS A 394 3.12 2.18 25.36
N ARG A 395 3.17 3.50 25.59
CA ARG A 395 3.09 4.10 26.93
C ARG A 395 1.69 4.63 27.19
N SER A 396 1.02 4.03 28.17
CA SER A 396 -0.17 4.65 28.77
C SER A 396 0.26 5.87 29.56
N TYR A 397 -0.33 7.01 29.26
CA TYR A 397 -0.04 8.26 29.95
C TYR A 397 -1.31 8.84 30.55
N LYS A 398 -1.12 9.54 31.67
CA LYS A 398 -2.09 10.44 32.29
C LYS A 398 -1.34 11.74 32.54
N ALA A 399 -1.43 12.66 31.58
CA ALA A 399 -0.74 13.92 31.62
C ALA A 399 -1.32 14.77 32.76
N ASP A 400 -0.45 15.27 33.64
CA ASP A 400 -0.83 16.17 34.72
C ASP A 400 -0.37 17.59 34.37
N PHE A 401 -1.31 18.45 34.02
CA PHE A 401 -1.06 19.86 33.72
C PHE A 401 -1.31 20.78 34.93
N SER A 402 -1.56 20.24 36.14
CA SER A 402 -1.86 21.03 37.33
C SER A 402 -0.78 22.05 37.71
N ARG A 403 0.48 21.78 37.34
CA ARG A 403 1.63 22.66 37.58
C ARG A 403 2.14 23.36 36.32
N TYR A 404 1.53 23.11 35.16
CA TYR A 404 1.99 23.70 33.90
C TYR A 404 1.44 25.13 33.77
N ARG A 405 2.34 26.10 33.65
CA ARG A 405 2.00 27.48 33.30
C ARG A 405 2.42 27.73 31.87
N PRO A 406 1.49 27.96 30.92
CA PRO A 406 1.87 28.33 29.57
C PRO A 406 2.62 29.68 29.59
N PRO A 407 3.64 29.87 28.73
CA PRO A 407 4.29 31.17 28.55
C PRO A 407 3.26 32.28 28.28
N GLU A 408 3.50 33.50 28.78
CA GLU A 408 2.53 34.61 28.72
C GLU A 408 2.02 34.89 27.29
N GLU A 409 2.89 34.76 26.28
CA GLU A 409 2.54 34.93 24.86
C GLU A 409 1.54 33.88 24.32
N SER A 410 1.41 32.75 25.01
CA SER A 410 0.58 31.60 24.62
C SER A 410 -0.55 31.30 25.61
N ALA A 411 -0.68 32.08 26.69
CA ALA A 411 -1.66 31.86 27.75
C ALA A 411 -3.12 31.89 27.24
N GLY A 412 -3.42 32.73 26.24
CA GLY A 412 -4.74 32.80 25.59
C GLY A 412 -5.00 31.71 24.54
N ARG A 413 -4.01 30.87 24.21
CA ARG A 413 -4.08 29.81 23.19
C ARG A 413 -4.13 28.40 23.79
N PHE A 414 -3.96 28.28 25.11
CA PHE A 414 -3.95 27.01 25.83
C PHE A 414 -5.15 26.92 26.77
N ALA A 415 -6.01 25.92 26.56
CA ALA A 415 -7.15 25.64 27.43
C ALA A 415 -7.10 24.18 27.89
N TYR A 416 -7.40 23.94 29.16
CA TYR A 416 -7.44 22.63 29.79
C TYR A 416 -8.85 22.38 30.32
N ASP A 417 -9.60 21.49 29.69
CA ASP A 417 -10.88 21.00 30.22
C ASP A 417 -10.57 19.99 31.34
N ARG A 418 -11.09 20.25 32.55
CA ARG A 418 -10.89 19.42 33.74
C ARG A 418 -11.74 18.16 33.75
#